data_AF-A0A194PEM3-F1
#
_entry.id   AF-A0A194PEM3-F1
#
_cell.length_a   1.000
_cell.length_b   1.000
_cell.length_c   1.000
_cell.angle_alpha   90.00
_cell.angle_beta   90.00
_cell.angle_gamma   90.00
#
_symmetry.space_group_name_H-M   'P 1'
#
loop_
_entity.id
_entity.type
_entity.pdbx_description
1 polymer ?
#
loop_
_entity_poly.entity_id
_entity_poly.type
_entity_poly.pdbx_seq_one_letter_code
_entity_poly.pdbx_strand_id
1 'polypeptide(L)'
;MSDKFGNVSVMRLPHSVSDDVDEDPTGNKALWDRETVASLQRATLIPGGSEALLYATISGALGVLLPFTSREDHDFFQHLEMHMRSENSPLCGRDHLSFRSYYYPVKNVIDGDLCEQFNSLEPAKQKAIAGDLERTPAEVSKKIEDIRTRYAF
;
A
#
# COMPACT_ATOMS: atom_id res chain seq x y z
N MET A 1 13.85 1.58 3.77
CA MET A 1 14.68 0.50 4.36
C MET A 1 13.81 -0.70 4.60
N SER A 2 14.42 -1.89 4.72
CA SER A 2 13.72 -3.11 5.12
C SER A 2 14.43 -3.78 6.31
N ASP A 3 13.70 -4.62 7.05
CA ASP A 3 14.27 -5.44 8.12
C ASP A 3 14.05 -6.95 7.89
N LYS A 4 14.71 -7.78 8.71
CA LYS A 4 14.74 -9.25 8.55
C LYS A 4 13.38 -9.92 8.75
N PHE A 5 12.43 -9.24 9.39
CA PHE A 5 11.12 -9.76 9.75
C PHE A 5 10.04 -9.53 8.68
N GLY A 6 10.39 -8.98 7.51
CA GLY A 6 9.42 -8.79 6.41
C GLY A 6 8.69 -7.46 6.54
N ASN A 7 9.48 -6.40 6.51
CA ASN A 7 9.08 -5.16 7.13
C ASN A 7 9.80 -4.06 6.35
N VAL A 8 9.08 -3.14 5.72
CA VAL A 8 9.62 -1.96 5.03
C VAL A 8 9.48 -0.73 5.95
N SER A 9 10.18 0.36 5.69
CA SER A 9 10.11 1.56 6.51
C SER A 9 10.59 2.78 5.74
N VAL A 10 9.84 3.88 5.86
CA VAL A 10 10.25 5.19 5.36
C VAL A 10 10.44 6.11 6.55
N MET A 11 11.70 6.38 6.87
CA MET A 11 12.08 7.35 7.89
C MET A 11 12.43 8.68 7.22
N ARG A 12 11.93 9.76 7.80
CA ARG A 12 12.18 11.13 7.35
C ARG A 12 12.62 11.95 8.54
N LEU A 13 13.76 12.63 8.40
CA LEU A 13 14.23 13.57 9.41
C LEU A 13 13.25 14.74 9.56
N PRO A 14 13.07 15.29 10.77
CA PRO A 14 12.35 16.54 10.95
C PRO A 14 12.95 17.65 10.07
N HIS A 15 12.11 18.55 9.56
CA HIS A 15 12.55 19.65 8.69
C HIS A 15 13.52 20.63 9.38
N SER A 16 13.60 20.59 10.70
CA SER A 16 14.45 21.46 11.54
C SER A 16 15.84 20.88 11.82
N VAL A 17 16.16 19.68 11.35
CA VAL A 17 17.49 19.08 11.54
C VAL A 17 18.47 19.77 10.60
N SER A 18 19.54 20.35 11.19
CA SER A 18 20.73 20.80 10.47
C SER A 18 21.72 19.63 10.35
N ASP A 19 22.60 19.66 9.35
CA ASP A 19 23.70 18.69 9.23
C ASP A 19 24.80 18.90 10.29
N ASP A 20 24.66 19.93 11.13
CA ASP A 20 25.48 20.16 12.32
C ASP A 20 25.13 19.11 13.38
N VAL A 21 26.14 18.30 13.75
CA VAL A 21 25.96 17.04 14.47
C VAL A 21 25.66 17.27 15.96
N ASP A 22 24.44 16.96 16.39
CA ASP A 22 24.11 16.55 17.75
C ASP A 22 23.48 15.14 17.69
N GLU A 23 24.00 14.19 18.47
CA GLU A 23 23.51 12.81 18.53
C GLU A 23 22.11 12.73 19.19
N ASP A 24 21.07 12.37 18.43
CA ASP A 24 19.74 12.01 18.95
C ASP A 24 19.43 10.52 18.68
N PRO A 25 19.07 9.71 19.70
CA PRO A 25 18.86 8.26 19.57
C PRO A 25 17.45 7.85 19.09
N THR A 26 16.55 8.75 18.69
CA THR A 26 15.15 8.35 18.45
C THR A 26 14.67 8.47 17.00
N GLY A 27 14.53 7.33 16.31
CA GLY A 27 13.94 7.24 14.97
C GLY A 27 12.87 6.16 14.89
N ASN A 28 11.63 6.54 14.54
CA ASN A 28 10.55 5.59 14.26
C ASN A 28 9.73 6.04 13.04
N LYS A 29 9.52 5.11 12.07
CA LYS A 29 8.31 4.92 11.22
C LYS A 29 8.53 3.79 10.20
N ALA A 30 7.57 2.86 10.12
CA ALA A 30 7.64 1.61 9.34
C ALA A 30 6.34 1.28 8.56
N LEU A 31 6.43 0.38 7.57
CA LEU A 31 5.42 0.00 6.57
C LEU A 31 5.67 -1.41 5.98
N TRP A 32 4.72 -2.31 5.70
CA TRP A 32 5.06 -3.75 5.71
C TRP A 32 4.76 -4.62 4.48
N ASP A 33 5.56 -5.68 4.26
CA ASP A 33 5.24 -6.83 3.40
C ASP A 33 5.82 -8.17 3.91
N ARG A 34 5.05 -9.28 3.82
CA ARG A 34 5.20 -10.53 4.62
C ARG A 34 6.49 -11.32 4.44
N GLU A 35 7.31 -10.94 3.47
CA GLU A 35 8.51 -11.66 3.10
C GLU A 35 9.71 -10.75 3.33
N THR A 36 10.82 -11.33 3.79
CA THR A 36 12.02 -10.54 4.02
C THR A 36 12.41 -9.84 2.72
N VAL A 37 12.30 -8.52 2.72
CA VAL A 37 12.60 -7.71 1.55
C VAL A 37 14.12 -7.71 1.37
N ALA A 38 14.56 -8.36 0.30
CA ALA A 38 15.95 -8.55 -0.07
C ALA A 38 16.54 -7.31 -0.75
N SER A 39 15.72 -6.57 -1.50
CA SER A 39 16.15 -5.33 -2.15
C SER A 39 15.02 -4.31 -2.23
N LEU A 40 15.40 -3.03 -2.21
CA LEU A 40 14.53 -1.87 -2.40
C LEU A 40 15.18 -0.93 -3.40
N GLN A 41 14.46 -0.54 -4.44
CA GLN A 41 14.98 0.35 -5.47
C GLN A 41 13.92 1.35 -5.91
N ARG A 42 14.26 2.65 -5.87
CA ARG A 42 13.45 3.68 -6.51
C ARG A 42 13.76 3.70 -8.00
N ALA A 43 12.76 3.49 -8.84
CA ALA A 43 12.92 3.48 -10.29
C ALA A 43 11.61 3.78 -11.02
N THR A 44 11.71 4.04 -12.32
CA THR A 44 10.57 4.13 -13.23
C THR A 44 10.49 2.84 -14.05
N LEU A 45 9.33 2.17 -14.04
CA LEU A 45 9.15 0.89 -14.75
C LEU A 45 8.89 1.04 -16.25
N ILE A 46 8.24 2.12 -16.66
CA ILE A 46 7.87 2.40 -18.06
C ILE A 46 8.43 3.73 -18.53
N PRO A 47 8.88 3.88 -19.79
CA PRO A 47 9.30 5.18 -20.30
C PRO A 47 8.19 6.24 -20.17
N GLY A 48 8.49 7.36 -19.52
CA GLY A 48 7.51 8.43 -19.24
C GLY A 48 6.57 8.15 -18.06
N GLY A 49 6.73 7.02 -17.37
CA GLY A 49 6.00 6.70 -16.15
C GLY A 49 6.48 7.48 -14.93
N SER A 50 5.74 7.34 -13.83
CA SER A 50 6.12 7.94 -12.54
C SER A 50 7.10 7.06 -11.77
N GLU A 51 7.96 7.65 -10.94
CA GLU A 51 8.83 6.89 -10.04
C GLU A 51 7.99 6.11 -9.01
N ALA A 52 8.41 4.87 -8.76
CA ALA A 52 7.87 4.01 -7.72
C ALA A 52 9.00 3.38 -6.90
N LEU A 53 8.67 2.88 -5.72
CA LEU A 53 9.63 2.12 -4.90
C LEU A 53 9.37 0.63 -5.10
N LEU A 54 10.23 -0.02 -5.86
CA LEU A 54 10.21 -1.45 -6.13
C LEU A 54 10.86 -2.20 -4.98
N TYR A 55 10.34 -3.37 -4.67
CA TYR A 55 10.96 -4.27 -3.73
C TYR A 55 10.94 -5.71 -4.23
N ALA A 56 12.00 -6.44 -3.92
CA ALA A 56 12.08 -7.88 -4.14
C ALA A 56 12.22 -8.58 -2.79
N THR A 57 11.59 -9.74 -2.65
CA THR A 57 11.61 -10.53 -1.43
C THR A 57 12.51 -11.76 -1.59
N ILE A 58 12.94 -12.35 -0.48
CA ILE A 58 13.73 -13.59 -0.50
C ILE A 58 12.98 -14.79 -1.08
N SER A 59 11.64 -14.79 -1.03
CA SER A 59 10.81 -15.85 -1.59
C SER A 59 10.58 -15.69 -3.10
N GLY A 60 11.10 -14.61 -3.71
CA GLY A 60 10.98 -14.34 -5.14
C GLY A 60 9.76 -13.51 -5.53
N ALA A 61 9.02 -12.94 -4.58
CA ALA A 61 7.97 -11.98 -4.90
C ALA A 61 8.60 -10.62 -5.28
N LEU A 62 7.96 -9.95 -6.24
CA LEU A 62 8.24 -8.57 -6.60
C LEU A 62 7.01 -7.74 -6.30
N GLY A 63 7.20 -6.64 -5.59
CA GLY A 63 6.12 -5.70 -5.30
C GLY A 63 6.56 -4.26 -5.51
N VAL A 64 5.58 -3.37 -5.40
CA VAL A 64 5.77 -1.96 -5.66
C VAL A 64 5.00 -1.11 -4.65
N LEU A 65 5.64 -0.06 -4.15
CA LEU A 65 5.03 0.97 -3.33
C LEU A 65 4.83 2.23 -4.16
N LEU A 66 3.57 2.62 -4.30
CA LEU A 66 3.14 3.73 -5.15
C LEU A 66 2.82 4.98 -4.31
N PRO A 67 3.41 6.14 -4.63
CA PRO A 67 3.05 7.38 -3.98
C PRO A 67 1.72 7.92 -4.53
N PHE A 68 0.78 8.28 -3.65
CA PHE A 68 -0.43 8.99 -4.07
C PHE A 68 -0.13 10.40 -4.54
N THR A 69 -0.76 10.81 -5.64
CA THR A 69 -0.63 12.16 -6.23
C THR A 69 -1.61 13.16 -5.63
N SER A 70 -2.75 12.68 -5.11
CA SER A 70 -3.80 13.50 -4.53
C SER A 70 -4.29 12.91 -3.21
N ARG A 71 -4.76 13.78 -2.32
CA ARG A 71 -5.40 13.35 -1.07
C ARG A 71 -6.75 12.67 -1.32
N GLU A 72 -7.47 13.10 -2.36
CA GLU A 72 -8.73 12.50 -2.78
C GLU A 72 -8.55 11.02 -3.17
N ASP A 73 -7.47 10.69 -3.88
CA ASP A 73 -7.15 9.30 -4.22
C ASP A 73 -6.79 8.49 -2.97
N HIS A 74 -5.97 9.05 -2.08
CA HIS A 74 -5.64 8.40 -0.81
C HIS A 74 -6.91 8.08 -0.01
N ASP A 75 -7.79 9.06 0.17
CA ASP A 75 -9.01 8.91 0.95
C ASP A 75 -9.96 7.91 0.27
N PHE A 76 -10.08 7.93 -1.07
CA PHE A 76 -10.86 6.93 -1.81
C PHE A 76 -10.36 5.50 -1.57
N PHE A 77 -9.06 5.25 -1.77
CA PHE A 77 -8.49 3.91 -1.61
C PHE A 77 -8.49 3.46 -0.15
N GLN A 78 -8.38 4.39 0.80
CA GLN A 78 -8.52 4.09 2.22
C GLN A 78 -9.93 3.58 2.57
N HIS A 79 -10.97 4.26 2.08
CA HIS A 79 -12.35 3.80 2.29
C HIS A 79 -12.61 2.47 1.59
N LEU A 80 -12.13 2.29 0.36
CA LEU A 80 -12.24 1.02 -0.36
C LEU A 80 -11.59 -0.13 0.44
N GLU A 81 -10.39 0.07 0.98
CA GLU A 81 -9.71 -0.92 1.81
C GLU A 81 -10.53 -1.27 3.06
N MET A 82 -11.12 -0.28 3.73
CA MET A 82 -11.99 -0.50 4.89
C MET A 82 -13.21 -1.38 4.55
N HIS A 83 -13.88 -1.11 3.42
CA HIS A 83 -14.98 -1.96 2.96
C HIS A 83 -14.51 -3.36 2.60
N MET A 84 -13.39 -3.49 1.88
CA MET A 84 -12.83 -4.78 1.47
C MET A 84 -12.42 -5.65 2.67
N ARG A 85 -11.88 -5.07 3.75
CA ARG A 85 -11.56 -5.81 4.98
C ARG A 85 -12.80 -6.48 5.59
N SER A 86 -13.94 -5.81 5.48
CA SER A 86 -15.22 -6.25 6.05
C SER A 86 -15.89 -7.31 5.16
N GLU A 87 -15.89 -7.07 3.85
CA GLU A 87 -16.63 -7.89 2.88
C GLU A 87 -15.84 -9.08 2.32
N ASN A 88 -14.51 -9.04 2.43
CA ASN A 88 -13.57 -10.02 1.90
C ASN A 88 -12.51 -10.38 2.96
N SER A 89 -12.97 -10.98 4.06
CA SER A 89 -12.07 -11.36 5.15
C SER A 89 -11.00 -12.37 4.70
N PRO A 90 -9.76 -12.31 5.22
CA PRO A 90 -8.72 -13.23 4.82
C PRO A 90 -9.10 -14.71 5.06
N LEU A 91 -8.79 -15.57 4.09
CA LEU A 91 -9.21 -16.98 4.06
C LEU A 91 -8.87 -17.79 5.31
N CYS A 92 -7.74 -17.48 5.95
CA CYS A 92 -7.27 -18.20 7.14
C CYS A 92 -7.82 -17.62 8.46
N GLY A 93 -8.87 -16.81 8.41
CA GLY A 93 -9.52 -16.23 9.60
C GLY A 93 -8.67 -15.19 10.36
N ARG A 94 -7.53 -14.78 9.79
CA ARG A 94 -6.68 -13.76 10.38
C ARG A 94 -7.22 -12.38 10.02
N ASP A 95 -7.31 -11.50 11.01
CA ASP A 95 -7.67 -10.11 10.76
C ASP A 95 -6.61 -9.41 9.89
N HIS A 96 -7.06 -8.71 8.85
CA HIS A 96 -6.19 -8.06 7.87
C HIS A 96 -5.32 -6.96 8.49
N LEU A 97 -5.91 -6.10 9.33
CA LEU A 97 -5.20 -4.99 9.94
C LEU A 97 -4.16 -5.48 10.95
N SER A 98 -4.49 -6.52 11.71
CA SER A 98 -3.58 -7.22 12.63
C SER A 98 -2.48 -7.96 11.87
N PHE A 99 -2.80 -8.46 10.68
CA PHE A 99 -1.80 -9.07 9.80
C PHE A 99 -0.80 -8.03 9.28
N ARG A 100 -1.29 -6.91 8.73
CA ARG A 100 -0.42 -5.84 8.23
C ARG A 100 0.29 -5.10 9.36
N SER A 101 -0.27 -5.02 10.57
CA SER A 101 0.34 -4.34 11.74
C SER A 101 1.12 -5.29 12.65
N TYR A 102 1.76 -6.33 12.11
CA TYR A 102 2.25 -7.45 12.93
C TYR A 102 3.31 -7.06 13.98
N TYR A 103 4.28 -6.22 13.63
CA TYR A 103 5.32 -5.74 14.56
C TYR A 103 5.16 -4.27 14.98
N TYR A 104 4.55 -3.44 14.13
CA TYR A 104 4.36 -1.99 14.29
C TYR A 104 3.04 -1.64 13.57
N PRO A 105 2.29 -0.63 14.04
CA PRO A 105 1.06 -0.21 13.37
C PRO A 105 1.29 0.28 11.94
N VAL A 106 0.44 -0.14 11.00
CA VAL A 106 0.42 0.42 9.62
C VAL A 106 0.22 1.93 9.67
N LYS A 107 0.98 2.67 8.87
CA LYS A 107 0.87 4.12 8.77
C LYS A 107 1.01 4.61 7.33
N ASN A 108 -0.05 5.25 6.84
CA ASN A 108 -0.10 5.89 5.52
C ASN A 108 0.19 4.94 4.34
N VAL A 109 -0.24 3.68 4.43
CA VAL A 109 -0.33 2.79 3.27
C VAL A 109 -1.60 1.99 3.30
N ILE A 110 -2.05 1.74 2.07
CA ILE A 110 -3.24 1.02 1.71
C ILE A 110 -2.80 -0.24 0.99
N ASP A 111 -3.41 -1.37 1.35
CA ASP A 111 -3.15 -2.65 0.72
C ASP A 111 -3.80 -2.72 -0.68
N GLY A 112 -2.99 -2.52 -1.72
CA GLY A 112 -3.41 -2.60 -3.11
C GLY A 112 -3.91 -4.00 -3.50
N ASP A 113 -3.27 -5.06 -3.01
CA ASP A 113 -3.66 -6.44 -3.31
C ASP A 113 -5.05 -6.76 -2.77
N LEU A 114 -5.40 -6.18 -1.62
CA LEU A 114 -6.76 -6.29 -1.08
C LEU A 114 -7.76 -5.46 -1.90
N CYS A 115 -7.38 -4.26 -2.32
CA CYS A 115 -8.24 -3.41 -3.16
C CYS A 115 -8.54 -4.07 -4.53
N GLU A 116 -7.55 -4.70 -5.16
CA GLU A 116 -7.72 -5.38 -6.45
C GLU A 116 -8.71 -6.55 -6.39
N GLN A 117 -8.88 -7.17 -5.22
CA GLN A 117 -9.87 -8.24 -5.02
C GLN A 117 -11.31 -7.76 -5.11
N PHE A 118 -11.56 -6.45 -5.17
CA PHE A 118 -12.90 -5.88 -5.44
C PHE A 118 -13.55 -6.51 -6.67
N ASN A 119 -12.76 -6.70 -7.74
CA ASN A 119 -13.25 -7.30 -9.00
C ASN A 119 -13.64 -8.78 -8.87
N SER A 120 -13.20 -9.46 -7.80
CA SER A 120 -13.52 -10.86 -7.51
C SER A 120 -14.74 -11.02 -6.60
N LEU A 121 -15.29 -9.92 -6.06
CA LEU A 121 -16.49 -9.97 -5.22
C LEU A 121 -17.75 -10.26 -6.05
N GLU A 122 -18.79 -10.75 -5.37
CA GLU A 122 -20.11 -10.88 -5.97
C GLU A 122 -20.65 -9.51 -6.45
N PRO A 123 -21.35 -9.43 -7.59
CA PRO A 123 -21.84 -8.16 -8.14
C PRO A 123 -22.70 -7.33 -7.17
N ALA A 124 -23.44 -8.01 -6.28
CA ALA A 124 -24.25 -7.35 -5.25
C ALA A 124 -23.37 -6.57 -4.25
N LYS A 125 -22.27 -7.18 -3.78
CA LYS A 125 -21.30 -6.54 -2.88
C LYS A 125 -20.55 -5.40 -3.56
N GLN A 126 -20.11 -5.62 -4.81
CA GLN A 126 -19.47 -4.58 -5.61
C GLN A 126 -20.37 -3.34 -5.72
N LYS A 127 -21.67 -3.54 -5.99
CA LYS A 127 -22.64 -2.45 -6.08
C LYS A 127 -22.87 -1.74 -4.75
N ALA A 128 -22.91 -2.48 -3.64
CA ALA A 128 -23.06 -1.88 -2.30
C ALA A 128 -21.85 -0.99 -1.96
N ILE A 129 -20.63 -1.53 -2.07
CA ILE A 129 -19.38 -0.81 -1.79
C ILE A 129 -19.24 0.41 -2.72
N ALA A 130 -19.49 0.23 -4.02
CA ALA A 130 -19.42 1.34 -4.96
C ALA A 130 -20.44 2.43 -4.63
N GLY A 131 -21.65 2.05 -4.21
CA GLY A 131 -22.69 2.97 -3.76
C GLY A 131 -22.25 3.81 -2.56
N ASP A 132 -21.62 3.19 -1.55
CA ASP A 132 -21.09 3.88 -0.37
C ASP A 132 -19.93 4.83 -0.72
N LEU A 133 -19.18 4.53 -1.78
CA LEU A 133 -18.13 5.38 -2.34
C LEU A 133 -18.66 6.46 -3.31
N GLU A 134 -19.99 6.55 -3.49
CA GLU A 134 -20.65 7.43 -4.46
C GLU A 134 -20.17 7.23 -5.91
N ARG A 135 -19.90 5.96 -6.28
CA ARG A 135 -19.41 5.54 -7.60
C ARG A 135 -20.17 4.33 -8.13
N THR A 136 -19.90 4.00 -9.38
CA THR A 136 -20.31 2.73 -10.00
C THR A 136 -19.19 1.70 -9.87
N PRO A 137 -19.51 0.38 -9.86
CA PRO A 137 -18.48 -0.67 -9.85
C PRO A 137 -17.45 -0.51 -10.97
N ALA A 138 -17.90 -0.11 -12.17
CA ALA A 138 -17.02 0.14 -13.30
C ALA A 138 -16.03 1.29 -13.07
N GLU A 139 -16.46 2.38 -12.40
CA GLU A 139 -15.56 3.49 -12.04
C GLU A 139 -14.54 3.07 -10.99
N VAL A 140 -14.93 2.25 -10.01
CA VAL A 140 -14.01 1.71 -9.00
C VAL A 140 -12.97 0.81 -9.67
N SER A 141 -13.39 -0.15 -10.51
CA SER A 141 -12.49 -1.03 -11.25
C SER A 141 -11.52 -0.23 -12.14
N LYS A 142 -12.04 0.77 -12.87
CA LYS A 142 -11.21 1.64 -13.70
C LYS A 142 -10.18 2.41 -12.86
N LYS A 143 -10.57 2.93 -11.70
CA LYS A 143 -9.65 3.68 -10.83
C LYS A 143 -8.54 2.80 -10.24
N ILE A 144 -8.82 1.53 -9.95
CA ILE A 144 -7.82 0.53 -9.56
C ILE A 144 -6.84 0.30 -10.73
N GLU A 145 -7.34 0.08 -11.95
CA GLU A 145 -6.52 -0.12 -13.15
C GLU A 145 -5.68 1.12 -13.52
N ASP A 146 -6.21 2.33 -13.34
CA ASP A 146 -5.52 3.58 -13.63
C ASP A 146 -4.25 3.76 -12.75
N ILE A 147 -4.32 3.35 -11.47
CA ILE A 147 -3.14 3.35 -10.59
C ILE A 147 -2.10 2.36 -11.11
N ARG A 148 -2.51 1.15 -11.50
CA ARG A 148 -1.59 0.16 -12.04
C ARG A 148 -0.93 0.67 -13.32
N THR A 149 -1.71 1.17 -14.27
CA THR A 149 -1.24 1.63 -15.59
C THR A 149 -0.26 2.81 -15.48
N ARG A 150 -0.40 3.67 -14.47
CA ARG A 150 0.48 4.84 -14.28
C ARG A 150 1.90 4.45 -13.86
N TYR A 151 2.06 3.34 -13.15
CA TYR A 151 3.33 2.96 -12.51
C TYR A 151 3.85 1.59 -12.91
N ALA A 152 3.01 0.72 -13.48
CA ALA A 152 3.29 -0.68 -13.78
C ALA A 152 2.64 -1.11 -15.11
N PHE A 153 2.87 -2.38 -15.48
CA PHE A 153 2.38 -3.00 -16.72
C PHE A 153 0.94 -3.51 -16.63
#